data_AF-A0A9E4T1B5-F1
#
_entry.id   AF-A0A9E4T1B5-F1
#
_cell.length_a   1.000
_cell.length_b   1.000
_cell.length_c   1.000
_cell.angle_alpha   90.00
_cell.angle_beta   90.00
_cell.angle_gamma   90.00
#
_symmetry.space_group_name_H-M   'P 1'
#
loop_
_entity.id
_entity.type
_entity.pdbx_description
1 polymer ?
#
loop_
_entity_poly.entity_id
_entity_poly.type
_entity_poly.pdbx_seq_one_letter_code
_entity_poly.pdbx_strand_id
1 'polypeptide(L)'
;LQTVGESGWTVISQDYNFHNKENELFALQQYNVGCFYLWGAEATKWEILQCFARGYDRIMEAATTTAPPFIYWVTRTGLLKAQSLP
;
A
#
# COMPACT_ATOMS: atom_id res chain seq x y z
N LEU A 1 -5.14 7.26 -10.57
CA LEU A 1 -5.50 7.31 -9.14
C LEU A 1 -6.85 7.97 -8.89
N GLN A 2 -7.26 8.96 -9.69
CA GLN A 2 -8.60 9.56 -9.59
C GLN A 2 -9.75 8.54 -9.45
N THR A 3 -9.90 7.61 -10.40
CA THR A 3 -10.95 6.57 -10.35
C THR A 3 -10.88 5.70 -9.09
N VAL A 4 -9.68 5.44 -8.57
CA VAL A 4 -9.47 4.65 -7.34
C VAL A 4 -9.99 5.42 -6.13
N GLY A 5 -9.66 6.71 -6.03
CA GLY A 5 -10.16 7.61 -4.99
C GLY A 5 -11.68 7.77 -5.01
N GLU A 6 -12.24 8.04 -6.19
CA GLU A 6 -13.69 8.16 -6.39
C GLU A 6 -14.45 6.87 -6.03
N SER A 7 -13.82 5.71 -6.19
CA SER A 7 -14.41 4.40 -5.85
C SER A 7 -14.17 3.97 -4.40
N GLY A 8 -13.41 4.75 -3.60
CA GLY A 8 -12.99 4.37 -2.25
C GLY A 8 -12.07 3.15 -2.21
N TRP A 9 -11.37 2.86 -3.30
CA TRP A 9 -10.47 1.72 -3.41
C TRP A 9 -9.09 2.04 -2.83
N THR A 10 -8.36 0.99 -2.50
CA THR A 10 -6.98 1.06 -2.02
C THR A 10 -6.07 0.35 -3.02
N VAL A 11 -4.86 0.88 -3.19
CA VAL A 11 -3.83 0.30 -4.06
C VAL A 11 -3.00 -0.74 -3.30
N ILE A 12 -2.72 -1.87 -3.94
CA ILE A 12 -1.67 -2.81 -3.52
C ILE A 12 -0.60 -2.82 -4.61
N SER A 13 0.63 -2.49 -4.26
CA SER A 13 1.77 -2.38 -5.18
C SER A 13 2.98 -3.18 -4.66
N GLN A 14 3.97 -3.40 -5.52
CA GLN A 14 5.30 -3.90 -5.13
C GLN A 14 6.38 -2.82 -5.28
N ASP A 15 6.01 -1.68 -5.86
CA ASP A 15 6.96 -0.60 -6.08
C ASP A 15 7.15 0.16 -4.77
N TYR A 16 8.23 -0.20 -4.07
CA TYR A 16 8.68 0.46 -2.85
C TYR A 16 8.89 1.96 -3.07
N ASN A 17 9.25 2.40 -4.28
CA ASN A 17 9.57 3.81 -4.55
C ASN A 17 8.34 4.70 -4.76
N PHE A 18 7.12 4.18 -4.58
CA PHE A 18 5.89 4.98 -4.70
C PHE A 18 5.87 6.21 -3.78
N HIS A 19 6.54 6.15 -2.63
CA HIS A 19 6.66 7.28 -1.70
C HIS A 19 7.82 8.24 -2.02
N ASN A 20 8.74 7.85 -2.91
CA ASN A 20 9.92 8.65 -3.26
C ASN A 20 9.74 9.43 -4.57
N LYS A 21 8.72 9.11 -5.37
CA LYS A 21 8.36 9.87 -6.57
C LYS A 21 7.31 10.91 -6.20
N GLU A 22 7.69 12.18 -6.23
CA GLU A 22 6.82 13.31 -5.87
C GLU A 22 5.47 13.25 -6.59
N ASN A 23 5.44 12.85 -7.87
CA ASN A 23 4.21 12.74 -8.65
C ASN A 23 3.23 11.68 -8.13
N GLU A 24 3.74 10.53 -7.68
CA GLU A 24 2.89 9.43 -7.21
C GLU A 24 2.37 9.74 -5.79
N LEU A 25 3.21 10.34 -4.95
CA LEU A 25 2.82 10.82 -3.64
C LEU A 25 1.77 11.95 -3.72
N PHE A 26 2.00 12.92 -4.61
CA PHE A 26 1.04 13.98 -4.89
C PHE A 26 -0.30 13.41 -5.36
N ALA A 27 -0.29 12.41 -6.23
CA ALA A 27 -1.53 11.78 -6.70
C ALA A 27 -2.25 10.99 -5.60
N LEU A 28 -1.55 10.32 -4.68
CA LEU A 28 -2.18 9.65 -3.52
C LEU A 28 -2.87 10.67 -2.60
N GLN A 29 -2.22 11.81 -2.34
CA GLN A 29 -2.78 12.90 -1.55
C GLN A 29 -3.95 13.57 -2.27
N GLN A 30 -3.77 13.95 -3.54
CA GLN A 30 -4.76 14.65 -4.35
C GLN A 30 -6.06 13.86 -4.51
N TYR A 31 -5.95 12.53 -4.70
CA TYR A 31 -7.12 11.67 -4.93
C TYR A 31 -7.55 10.90 -3.67
N ASN A 32 -6.98 11.19 -2.50
CA ASN A 32 -7.34 10.59 -1.22
C ASN A 32 -7.32 9.05 -1.23
N VAL A 33 -6.20 8.46 -1.67
CA VAL A 33 -6.06 7.02 -1.87
C VAL A 33 -5.14 6.40 -0.81
N GLY A 34 -5.56 5.27 -0.24
CA GLY A 34 -4.72 4.42 0.59
C GLY A 34 -3.85 3.48 -0.24
N CYS A 35 -2.63 3.22 0.21
CA CYS A 35 -1.67 2.35 -0.50
C CYS A 35 -0.97 1.37 0.44
N PHE A 36 -0.87 0.12 0.01
CA PHE A 36 -0.04 -0.92 0.61
C PHE A 36 1.04 -1.33 -0.38
N TYR A 37 2.31 -1.25 0.00
CA TYR A 37 3.38 -1.81 -0.82
C TYR A 37 3.93 -3.09 -0.19
N LEU A 38 3.97 -4.16 -0.97
CA LEU A 38 4.46 -5.46 -0.56
C LEU A 38 6.00 -5.48 -0.60
N TRP A 39 6.60 -6.14 0.40
CA TRP A 39 8.00 -6.54 0.31
C TRP A 39 8.24 -7.44 -0.91
N GLY A 40 9.45 -7.34 -1.48
CA GLY A 40 9.97 -8.36 -2.39
C GLY A 40 10.26 -7.86 -3.80
N ALA A 41 11.04 -6.78 -3.95
CA ALA A 41 11.50 -6.30 -5.26
C ALA A 41 12.21 -7.39 -6.10
N GLU A 42 12.90 -8.32 -5.42
CA GLU A 42 13.59 -9.47 -6.03
C GLU A 42 12.91 -10.82 -5.70
N ALA A 43 11.75 -10.79 -5.03
CA ALA A 43 11.08 -12.01 -4.59
C ALA A 43 10.34 -12.68 -5.75
N THR A 44 10.20 -14.00 -5.68
CA THR A 44 9.37 -14.74 -6.62
C THR A 44 7.89 -14.37 -6.47
N LYS A 45 7.10 -14.54 -7.53
CA LYS A 45 5.63 -14.32 -7.48
C LYS A 45 4.97 -15.11 -6.34
N TRP A 46 5.49 -16.30 -6.04
CA TRP A 46 5.00 -17.15 -4.96
C TRP A 46 5.27 -16.53 -3.58
N GLU A 47 6.48 -16.05 -3.33
CA GLU A 47 6.83 -15.39 -2.07
C GLU A 47 6.03 -14.10 -1.85
N ILE A 48 5.75 -13.37 -2.92
CA ILE A 48 4.91 -12.16 -2.88
C ILE A 48 3.47 -12.55 -2.54
N LEU A 49 2.92 -13.58 -3.17
CA LEU A 49 1.58 -14.07 -2.83
C LEU A 49 1.52 -14.51 -1.35
N GLN A 50 2.54 -15.21 -0.86
CA GLN A 50 2.63 -15.57 0.55
C GLN A 50 2.73 -14.35 1.47
N CYS A 51 3.47 -13.30 1.08
CA CYS A 51 3.55 -12.03 1.81
C CYS A 51 2.17 -11.39 1.93
N PHE A 52 1.44 -11.29 0.82
CA PHE A 52 0.07 -10.79 0.79
C PHE A 52 -0.86 -11.62 1.66
N ALA A 53 -0.84 -12.95 1.51
CA ALA A 53 -1.69 -13.86 2.28
C ALA A 53 -1.42 -13.77 3.80
N ARG A 54 -0.16 -13.65 4.22
CA ARG A 54 0.20 -13.47 5.64
C ARG A 54 -0.31 -12.15 6.22
N GLY A 55 -0.35 -11.10 5.42
CA GLY A 55 -0.77 -9.76 5.81
C GLY A 55 -2.26 -9.47 5.62
N TYR A 56 -3.01 -10.36 4.96
CA TYR A 56 -4.34 -10.06 4.41
C TYR A 56 -5.30 -9.45 5.44
N ASP A 57 -5.48 -10.09 6.60
CA ASP A 57 -6.40 -9.59 7.63
C ASP A 57 -6.01 -8.20 8.14
N ARG A 58 -4.70 -7.94 8.30
CA ARG A 58 -4.19 -6.63 8.74
C ARG A 58 -4.36 -5.57 7.66
N ILE A 59 -4.16 -5.93 6.39
CA ILE A 59 -4.39 -5.05 5.24
C ILE A 59 -5.86 -4.64 5.21
N MET A 60 -6.77 -5.60 5.34
CA MET A 60 -8.21 -5.35 5.33
C MET A 60 -8.64 -4.49 6.53
N GLU A 61 -8.16 -4.81 7.73
CA GLU A 61 -8.39 -4.01 8.93
C GLU A 61 -7.94 -2.56 8.69
N ALA A 62 -6.67 -2.34 8.33
CA ALA A 62 -6.14 -1.00 8.09
C ALA A 62 -6.87 -0.25 6.97
N ALA A 63 -7.27 -0.93 5.88
CA ALA A 63 -8.01 -0.29 4.79
C ALA A 63 -9.41 0.17 5.20
N THR A 64 -10.01 -0.46 6.21
CA THR A 64 -11.34 -0.10 6.73
C THR A 64 -11.29 0.88 7.90
N THR A 65 -10.24 0.86 8.71
CA THR A 65 -10.13 1.67 9.94
C THR A 65 -9.31 2.94 9.77
N THR A 66 -8.41 3.00 8.78
CA THR A 66 -7.53 4.14 8.57
C THR A 66 -8.10 5.04 7.47
N ALA A 67 -8.33 6.32 7.79
CA ALA A 67 -8.75 7.29 6.79
C ALA A 67 -7.58 7.56 5.80
N PRO A 68 -7.82 7.51 4.48
CA PRO A 68 -6.82 7.93 3.51
C PRO A 68 -6.57 9.46 3.57
N PRO A 69 -5.45 9.95 3.00
CA PRO A 69 -4.39 9.16 2.37
C PRO A 69 -3.50 8.46 3.41
N PHE A 70 -3.09 7.23 3.13
CA PHE A 70 -2.13 6.49 3.96
C PHE A 70 -1.22 5.62 3.11
N ILE A 71 -0.03 5.33 3.65
CA ILE A 71 0.90 4.37 3.05
C ILE A 71 1.36 3.38 4.12
N TYR A 72 1.21 2.09 3.84
CA TYR A 72 1.77 1.01 4.66
C TYR A 72 2.76 0.15 3.86
N TRP A 73 3.90 -0.14 4.47
CA TRP A 73 4.75 -1.23 4.05
C TRP A 73 4.22 -2.55 4.62
N VAL A 74 3.98 -3.53 3.75
CA VAL A 74 3.76 -4.92 4.16
C VAL A 74 5.10 -5.65 4.16
N THR A 75 5.61 -5.98 5.34
CA THR A 75 6.88 -6.71 5.46
C THR A 75 6.73 -8.14 4.96
N ARG A 76 7.85 -8.84 4.70
CA ARG A 76 7.86 -10.26 4.33
C ARG A 76 7.03 -11.17 5.26
N THR A 77 6.91 -10.81 6.53
CA THR A 77 6.15 -11.56 7.54
C THR A 77 4.68 -11.16 7.63
N GLY A 78 4.22 -10.22 6.80
CA GLY A 78 2.83 -9.72 6.80
C GLY A 78 2.55 -8.65 7.84
N LEU A 79 3.58 -8.03 8.45
CA LEU A 79 3.39 -6.91 9.37
C LEU A 79 3.23 -5.61 8.59
N LEU A 80 2.42 -4.69 9.12
CA LEU A 80 2.26 -3.35 8.56
C LEU A 80 3.20 -2.37 9.25
N LYS A 81 3.91 -1.56 8.46
CA LYS A 81 4.65 -0.40 8.95
C LYS A 81 4.16 0.85 8.24
N ALA A 82 3.51 1.74 8.98
CA ALA A 82 3.10 3.03 8.45
C ALA A 82 4.33 3.80 7.96
N GLN A 83 4.22 4.40 6.78
CA GLN A 83 5.19 5.38 6.31
C GLN A 83 4.64 6.78 6.55
N SER A 84 5.52 7.68 6.98
CA SER A 84 5.18 9.08 7.06
C SER A 84 4.98 9.61 5.64
N LEU A 85 3.79 10.19 5.40
CA LEU A 85 3.59 11.07 4.27
C LEU A 85 4.26 12.42 4.61
N PRO A 86 5.09 12.99 3.72
CA PRO A 86 5.60 14.35 3.87
C PRO A 86 4.50 15.39 3.77
#